data_AF-A0A833H514-F1
#
_entry.id   AF-A0A833H514-F1
#
_cell.length_a   1.000
_cell.length_b   1.000
_cell.length_c   1.000
_cell.angle_alpha   90.00
_cell.angle_beta   90.00
_cell.angle_gamma   90.00
#
_symmetry.space_group_name_H-M   'P 1'
#
loop_
_entity.id
_entity.type
_entity.pdbx_description
1 polymer ?
#
loop_
_entity_poly.entity_id
_entity_poly.type
_entity_poly.pdbx_seq_one_letter_code
_entity_poly.pdbx_strand_id
1 'polypeptide(L)'
;MEELLNGYTPAEIRLLIDPKTTRIELLKLTFRDLVLRGILRLEGKGDDVDVTTGESFRPWPQKRHETVFTNMFLEITDMTVPVMKYFKAVYDESDSDRQYRIVMTAHDLKKNGLVNDSAIDRMLDHVTLTKNGKDFVKRLRSLFNDYESRVGKQLDPQRVAGIVQPLSTHFLLLANIPMTIYPALVPLLDLSLPIEQRQLDSTSGSDGSGFDTFSSSDIETMLDCDSSFADACTDGGGADSDSGDSSDSGCSGCGGCGGD
;
A
#
# COMPACT_ATOMS: atom_id res chain seq x y z
N MET A 1 4.89 22.41 10.20
CA MET A 1 5.61 21.37 9.44
C MET A 1 4.66 20.20 9.15
N GLU A 2 3.90 19.75 10.15
CA GLU A 2 2.82 18.74 10.05
C GLU A 2 1.67 19.14 9.11
N GLU A 3 1.36 20.43 8.96
CA GLU A 3 0.29 20.93 8.07
C GLU A 3 0.46 20.52 6.60
N LEU A 4 1.69 20.27 6.13
CA LEU A 4 1.96 20.01 4.72
C LEU A 4 1.56 18.60 4.30
N LEU A 5 1.57 17.64 5.23
CA LEU A 5 1.18 16.25 5.01
C LEU A 5 -0.28 15.99 5.37
N ASN A 6 -0.89 16.89 6.17
CA ASN A 6 -2.23 16.67 6.68
C ASN A 6 -3.28 16.59 5.55
N GLY A 7 -4.17 15.62 5.66
CA GLY A 7 -5.26 15.39 4.70
C GLY A 7 -4.91 14.57 3.46
N TYR A 8 -3.65 14.18 3.28
CA TYR A 8 -3.22 13.28 2.20
C TYR A 8 -2.71 11.96 2.74
N THR A 9 -2.89 10.88 1.99
CA THR A 9 -2.29 9.57 2.30
C THR A 9 -0.85 9.49 1.74
N PRO A 10 -0.02 8.57 2.24
CA PRO A 10 1.28 8.28 1.64
C PRO A 10 1.18 7.96 0.14
N ALA A 11 0.15 7.23 -0.28
CA ALA A 11 -0.06 6.88 -1.68
C ALA A 11 -0.37 8.11 -2.56
N GLU A 12 -1.20 9.04 -2.08
CA GLU A 12 -1.48 10.30 -2.79
C GLU A 12 -0.21 11.15 -2.95
N ILE A 13 0.59 11.27 -1.89
CA ILE A 13 1.86 11.99 -1.94
C ILE A 13 2.85 11.31 -2.88
N ARG A 14 2.93 9.98 -2.87
CA ARG A 14 3.78 9.23 -3.81
C ARG A 14 3.42 9.54 -5.26
N LEU A 15 2.13 9.51 -5.58
CA LEU A 15 1.63 9.83 -6.91
C LEU A 15 1.97 11.28 -7.34
N LEU A 16 1.99 12.23 -6.42
CA LEU A 16 2.41 13.61 -6.72
C LEU A 16 3.93 13.71 -6.95
N ILE A 17 4.75 13.05 -6.12
CA ILE A 17 6.21 13.09 -6.20
C ILE A 17 6.72 12.39 -7.46
N ASP A 18 6.11 11.24 -7.78
CA ASP A 18 6.40 10.42 -8.94
C ASP A 18 5.08 9.96 -9.61
N PRO A 19 4.59 10.74 -10.59
CA PRO A 19 3.39 10.40 -11.35
C PRO A 19 3.44 9.06 -12.09
N LYS A 20 4.63 8.47 -12.25
CA LYS A 20 4.84 7.19 -12.94
C LYS A 20 4.73 5.96 -12.02
N THR A 21 4.66 6.15 -10.70
CA THR A 21 4.49 5.05 -9.73
C THR A 21 3.32 4.17 -10.15
N THR A 22 3.51 2.86 -10.26
CA THR A 22 2.54 1.87 -10.77
C THR A 22 1.32 1.71 -9.85
N ARG A 23 0.21 1.18 -10.38
CA ARG A 23 -0.97 0.85 -9.54
C ARG A 23 -0.61 -0.10 -8.40
N ILE A 24 0.18 -1.14 -8.68
CA ILE A 24 0.55 -2.13 -7.66
C ILE A 24 1.34 -1.47 -6.52
N GLU A 25 2.29 -0.59 -6.81
CA GLU A 25 3.03 0.16 -5.78
C GLU A 25 2.11 1.05 -4.94
N LEU A 26 1.13 1.72 -5.56
CA LEU A 26 0.16 2.55 -4.84
C LEU A 26 -0.76 1.71 -3.95
N LEU A 27 -1.17 0.52 -4.39
CA LEU A 27 -1.94 -0.43 -3.60
C LEU A 27 -1.12 -0.97 -2.42
N LYS A 28 0.13 -1.39 -2.65
CA LYS A 28 1.06 -1.83 -1.58
C LYS A 28 1.21 -0.75 -0.52
N LEU A 29 1.38 0.51 -0.94
CA LEU A 29 1.54 1.65 -0.05
C LEU A 29 0.25 1.98 0.72
N THR A 30 -0.90 1.90 0.06
CA THR A 30 -2.22 2.09 0.70
C THR A 30 -2.48 1.01 1.74
N PHE A 31 -2.21 -0.25 1.41
CA PHE A 31 -2.35 -1.39 2.33
C PHE A 31 -1.50 -1.21 3.58
N ARG A 32 -0.20 -0.91 3.42
CA ARG A 32 0.72 -0.66 4.54
C ARG A 32 0.21 0.47 5.44
N ASP A 33 -0.25 1.57 4.85
CA ASP A 33 -0.81 2.70 5.59
C ASP A 33 -2.09 2.32 6.37
N LEU A 34 -3.00 1.54 5.78
CA LEU A 34 -4.22 1.04 6.45
C LEU A 34 -3.89 0.11 7.63
N VAL A 35 -2.89 -0.76 7.48
CA VAL A 35 -2.42 -1.65 8.57
C VAL A 35 -1.79 -0.81 9.69
N LEU A 36 -0.93 0.15 9.37
CA LEU A 36 -0.28 1.01 10.36
C LEU A 36 -1.27 1.91 11.12
N ARG A 37 -2.35 2.33 10.48
CA ARG A 37 -3.44 3.06 11.13
C ARG A 37 -4.38 2.17 11.96
N GLY A 38 -4.15 0.86 11.99
CA GLY A 38 -4.99 -0.10 12.70
C GLY A 38 -6.38 -0.26 12.09
N ILE A 39 -6.56 0.09 10.81
CA ILE A 39 -7.84 -0.09 10.09
C ILE A 39 -7.95 -1.54 9.63
N LEU A 40 -6.85 -2.09 9.11
CA LEU A 40 -6.69 -3.51 8.83
C LEU A 40 -5.76 -4.11 9.88
N ARG A 41 -6.00 -5.37 10.22
CA ARG A 41 -5.15 -6.14 11.12
C ARG A 41 -4.64 -7.38 10.39
N LEU A 42 -3.39 -7.71 10.64
CA LEU A 42 -2.78 -8.95 10.19
C LEU A 42 -2.72 -9.94 11.35
N GLU A 43 -3.15 -11.17 11.12
CA GLU A 43 -3.12 -12.25 12.10
C GLU A 43 -2.42 -13.46 11.50
N GLY A 44 -1.64 -14.19 12.30
CA GLY A 44 -0.89 -15.37 11.85
C GLY A 44 0.63 -15.16 11.82
N LYS A 45 1.36 -16.14 11.27
CA LYS A 45 2.84 -16.19 11.22
C LYS A 45 3.32 -16.85 9.94
N GLY A 46 4.44 -16.36 9.40
CA GLY A 46 5.07 -16.95 8.21
C GLY A 46 4.17 -16.81 6.98
N ASP A 47 3.94 -17.90 6.26
CA ASP A 47 3.13 -17.90 5.04
C ASP A 47 1.61 -17.91 5.31
N ASP A 48 1.20 -18.28 6.52
CA ASP A 48 -0.20 -18.34 6.95
C ASP A 48 -0.59 -17.04 7.66
N VAL A 49 -0.70 -15.98 6.86
CA VAL A 49 -1.09 -14.64 7.33
C VAL A 49 -2.44 -14.29 6.75
N ASP A 50 -3.36 -13.93 7.63
CA ASP A 50 -4.69 -13.48 7.28
C ASP A 50 -4.87 -11.98 7.56
N VAL A 51 -5.79 -11.37 6.83
CA VAL A 51 -6.25 -9.99 6.98
C VAL A 51 -7.63 -10.02 7.61
N THR A 52 -7.82 -9.19 8.64
CA THR A 52 -9.10 -8.94 9.29
C THR A 52 -9.29 -7.45 9.59
N THR A 53 -10.42 -7.08 10.18
CA THR A 53 -10.68 -5.71 10.61
C THR A 53 -9.84 -5.35 11.84
N GLY A 54 -9.25 -4.16 11.84
CA GLY A 54 -8.52 -3.64 13.00
C GLY A 54 -9.41 -2.81 13.92
N GLU A 55 -8.86 -2.42 15.08
CA GLU A 55 -9.59 -1.67 16.11
C GLU A 55 -10.09 -0.31 15.62
N SER A 56 -9.38 0.30 14.66
CA SER A 56 -9.71 1.60 14.07
C SER A 56 -10.63 1.48 12.83
N PHE A 57 -11.17 0.30 12.51
CA PHE A 57 -11.96 0.08 11.29
C PHE A 57 -13.24 0.94 11.23
N ARG A 58 -13.87 1.22 12.37
CA ARG A 58 -15.00 2.17 12.49
C ARG A 58 -14.72 3.11 13.67
N PRO A 59 -14.73 4.44 13.54
CA PRO A 59 -15.39 5.26 12.50
C PRO A 59 -14.41 6.04 11.59
N TRP A 60 -13.62 5.34 10.77
CA TRP A 60 -12.65 6.01 9.88
C TRP A 60 -13.32 6.71 8.68
N PRO A 61 -13.03 8.01 8.42
CA PRO A 61 -13.48 8.70 7.20
C PRO A 61 -12.64 8.23 6.01
N GLN A 62 -13.13 7.18 5.37
CA GLN A 62 -12.44 6.51 4.29
C GLN A 62 -12.27 7.37 3.03
N LYS A 63 -11.06 7.37 2.46
CA LYS A 63 -10.80 7.96 1.13
C LYS A 63 -11.32 7.03 0.04
N ARG A 64 -11.71 7.58 -1.11
CA ARG A 64 -12.30 6.79 -2.20
C ARG A 64 -11.40 5.67 -2.72
N HIS A 65 -10.08 5.90 -2.82
CA HIS A 65 -9.15 4.85 -3.28
C HIS A 65 -8.90 3.79 -2.21
N GLU A 66 -9.24 4.04 -0.95
CA GLU A 66 -9.13 3.05 0.12
C GLU A 66 -10.31 2.07 0.11
N THR A 67 -11.47 2.41 -0.50
CA THR A 67 -12.72 1.61 -0.39
C THR A 67 -12.56 0.19 -0.89
N VAL A 68 -11.72 -0.02 -1.91
CA VAL A 68 -11.40 -1.33 -2.44
C VAL A 68 -10.85 -2.29 -1.36
N PHE A 69 -10.16 -1.76 -0.34
CA PHE A 69 -9.61 -2.55 0.76
C PHE A 69 -10.63 -2.90 1.84
N THR A 70 -11.60 -2.02 2.10
CA THR A 70 -12.50 -2.17 3.25
C THR A 70 -13.87 -2.70 2.89
N ASN A 71 -14.31 -2.56 1.63
CA ASN A 71 -15.66 -2.89 1.19
C ASN A 71 -16.06 -4.31 1.59
N MET A 72 -15.15 -5.28 1.46
CA MET A 72 -15.42 -6.68 1.81
C MET A 72 -15.71 -6.92 3.29
N PHE A 73 -15.24 -6.03 4.17
CA PHE A 73 -15.46 -6.11 5.62
C PHE A 73 -16.63 -5.24 6.11
N LEU A 74 -17.26 -4.46 5.22
CA LEU A 74 -18.43 -3.64 5.60
C LEU A 74 -19.65 -4.51 5.90
N GLU A 75 -19.83 -5.60 5.16
CA GLU A 75 -20.95 -6.53 5.31
C GLU A 75 -20.68 -7.62 6.35
N ILE A 76 -19.44 -8.12 6.43
CA ILE A 76 -19.02 -9.20 7.34
C ILE A 76 -17.76 -8.76 8.07
N THR A 77 -17.92 -8.23 9.27
CA THR A 77 -16.83 -7.60 10.04
C THR A 77 -15.86 -8.60 10.69
N ASP A 78 -16.30 -9.83 10.91
CA ASP A 78 -15.54 -10.95 11.50
C ASP A 78 -14.89 -11.85 10.44
N MET A 79 -14.87 -11.42 9.19
CA MET A 79 -14.19 -12.16 8.12
C MET A 79 -12.68 -12.14 8.32
N THR A 80 -12.06 -13.27 8.04
CA THR A 80 -10.60 -13.48 8.02
C THR A 80 -10.23 -14.02 6.65
N VAL A 81 -9.27 -13.39 5.97
CA VAL A 81 -8.92 -13.71 4.58
C VAL A 81 -7.41 -13.83 4.40
N PRO A 82 -6.89 -14.91 3.80
CA PRO A 82 -5.46 -15.04 3.53
C PRO A 82 -4.91 -13.84 2.76
N VAL A 83 -3.79 -13.26 3.21
CA VAL A 83 -3.24 -11.98 2.74
C VAL A 83 -3.05 -11.94 1.22
N MET A 84 -2.59 -13.04 0.63
CA MET A 84 -2.40 -13.15 -0.81
C MET A 84 -3.74 -13.14 -1.57
N LYS A 85 -4.76 -13.83 -1.05
CA LYS A 85 -6.10 -13.84 -1.64
C LYS A 85 -6.78 -12.49 -1.48
N TYR A 86 -6.60 -11.86 -0.32
CA TYR A 86 -7.08 -10.53 -0.03
C TYR A 86 -6.48 -9.50 -1.00
N PHE A 87 -5.16 -9.45 -1.13
CA PHE A 87 -4.49 -8.49 -2.01
C PHE A 87 -4.82 -8.76 -3.48
N LYS A 88 -5.03 -10.02 -3.87
CA LYS A 88 -5.55 -10.37 -5.21
C LYS A 88 -6.93 -9.80 -5.46
N ALA A 89 -7.88 -10.05 -4.56
CA ALA A 89 -9.23 -9.52 -4.67
C ALA A 89 -9.21 -7.99 -4.77
N VAL A 90 -8.37 -7.32 -3.97
CA VAL A 90 -8.16 -5.88 -4.04
C VAL A 90 -7.60 -5.45 -5.39
N TYR A 91 -6.57 -6.11 -5.90
CA TYR A 91 -5.95 -5.78 -7.18
C TYR A 91 -6.93 -5.93 -8.34
N ASP A 92 -7.71 -7.01 -8.35
CA ASP A 92 -8.73 -7.29 -9.36
C ASP A 92 -9.88 -6.27 -9.30
N GLU A 93 -10.30 -5.87 -8.10
CA GLU A 93 -11.37 -4.89 -7.87
C GLU A 93 -10.91 -3.42 -8.05
N SER A 94 -9.60 -3.14 -8.00
CA SER A 94 -9.05 -1.77 -8.02
C SER A 94 -9.18 -1.01 -9.35
N ASP A 95 -9.96 -1.54 -10.30
CA ASP A 95 -10.07 -1.10 -11.70
C ASP A 95 -8.69 -0.98 -12.39
N SER A 96 -8.67 -0.58 -13.67
CA SER A 96 -7.41 -0.30 -14.40
C SER A 96 -6.51 0.76 -13.70
N ASP A 97 -5.20 0.73 -13.98
CA ASP A 97 -4.22 1.73 -13.53
C ASP A 97 -4.72 3.18 -13.66
N ARG A 98 -5.30 3.49 -14.83
CA ARG A 98 -5.91 4.80 -15.11
C ARG A 98 -7.00 5.17 -14.12
N GLN A 99 -7.92 4.25 -13.93
CA GLN A 99 -9.11 4.48 -13.12
C GLN A 99 -8.73 4.66 -11.65
N TYR A 100 -7.80 3.84 -11.14
CA TYR A 100 -7.28 3.97 -9.78
C TYR A 100 -6.63 5.34 -9.55
N ARG A 101 -5.79 5.81 -10.48
CA ARG A 101 -5.20 7.17 -10.43
C ARG A 101 -6.25 8.28 -10.47
N ILE A 102 -7.28 8.12 -11.30
CA ILE A 102 -8.39 9.08 -11.37
C ILE A 102 -9.10 9.15 -10.02
N VAL A 103 -9.41 8.01 -9.39
CA VAL A 103 -10.06 7.97 -8.08
C VAL A 103 -9.23 8.69 -7.02
N MET A 104 -7.91 8.44 -6.98
CA MET A 104 -6.99 9.13 -6.05
C MET A 104 -6.90 10.64 -6.29
N THR A 105 -6.97 11.09 -7.55
CA THR A 105 -6.80 12.51 -7.90
C THR A 105 -8.10 13.31 -7.92
N ALA A 106 -9.26 12.65 -7.99
CA ALA A 106 -10.54 13.27 -8.30
C ALA A 106 -11.07 14.24 -7.22
N HIS A 107 -10.69 14.08 -5.96
CA HIS A 107 -11.25 14.85 -4.86
C HIS A 107 -10.24 15.79 -4.22
N ASP A 108 -9.40 15.33 -3.30
CA ASP A 108 -8.63 16.22 -2.44
C ASP A 108 -7.46 16.89 -3.16
N LEU A 109 -6.69 16.11 -3.92
CA LEU A 109 -5.60 16.63 -4.75
C LEU A 109 -6.06 17.70 -5.73
N LYS A 110 -7.23 17.49 -6.35
CA LYS A 110 -7.82 18.42 -7.30
C LYS A 110 -8.48 19.63 -6.62
N LYS A 111 -9.23 19.41 -5.54
CA LYS A 111 -9.86 20.47 -4.73
C LYS A 111 -8.82 21.46 -4.21
N ASN A 112 -7.65 20.97 -3.83
CA ASN A 112 -6.53 21.79 -3.35
C ASN A 112 -5.65 22.35 -4.50
N GLY A 113 -6.07 22.14 -5.76
CA GLY A 113 -5.42 22.70 -6.95
C GLY A 113 -4.01 22.17 -7.18
N LEU A 114 -3.69 20.95 -6.74
CA LEU A 114 -2.36 20.35 -6.91
C LEU A 114 -2.22 19.67 -8.28
N VAL A 115 -3.30 19.08 -8.78
CA VAL A 115 -3.35 18.41 -10.08
C VAL A 115 -4.22 19.20 -11.06
N ASN A 116 -3.85 19.15 -12.34
CA ASN A 116 -4.60 19.76 -13.41
C ASN A 116 -5.82 18.91 -13.76
N ASP A 117 -6.88 19.55 -14.23
CA ASP A 117 -8.11 18.88 -14.67
C ASP A 117 -8.40 19.15 -16.14
N SER A 118 -7.36 19.05 -16.99
CA SER A 118 -7.59 19.24 -18.41
C SER A 118 -8.11 17.95 -19.04
N ALA A 119 -8.99 18.08 -20.03
CA ALA A 119 -9.47 16.95 -20.82
C ALA A 119 -8.34 16.19 -21.52
N ILE A 120 -7.23 16.88 -21.80
CA ILE A 120 -6.01 16.31 -22.40
C ILE A 120 -5.28 15.42 -21.39
N ASP A 121 -5.16 15.85 -20.13
CA ASP A 121 -4.55 15.04 -19.06
C ASP A 121 -5.36 13.77 -18.80
N ARG A 122 -6.69 13.86 -18.86
CA ARG A 122 -7.58 12.69 -18.77
C ARG A 122 -7.38 11.72 -19.94
N MET A 123 -7.00 12.21 -21.12
CA MET A 123 -6.79 11.38 -22.31
C MET A 123 -5.41 10.72 -22.33
N LEU A 124 -4.39 11.39 -21.82
CA LEU A 124 -3.01 10.89 -21.80
C LEU A 124 -2.69 9.99 -20.60
N ASP A 125 -3.66 9.76 -19.72
CA ASP A 125 -3.49 8.90 -18.54
C ASP A 125 -2.31 9.33 -17.65
N HIS A 126 -2.08 10.64 -17.58
CA HIS A 126 -0.95 11.23 -16.85
C HIS A 126 -1.46 12.23 -15.81
N VAL A 127 -0.93 12.11 -14.59
CA VAL A 127 -1.17 13.10 -13.53
C VAL A 127 -0.28 14.31 -13.80
N THR A 128 -0.88 15.36 -14.35
CA THR A 128 -0.18 16.63 -14.60
C THR A 128 -0.33 17.56 -13.41
N LEU A 129 0.79 18.01 -12.84
CA LEU A 129 0.81 18.95 -11.71
C LEU A 129 0.55 20.38 -12.18
N THR A 130 -0.25 21.13 -11.41
CA THR A 130 -0.35 22.59 -11.57
C THR A 130 0.94 23.28 -11.11
N LYS A 131 1.04 24.60 -11.27
CA LYS A 131 2.14 25.38 -10.65
C LYS A 131 2.16 25.19 -9.13
N ASN A 132 1.00 25.23 -8.49
CA ASN A 132 0.87 24.99 -7.04
C ASN A 132 1.31 23.56 -6.67
N GLY A 133 0.90 22.55 -7.46
CA GLY A 133 1.34 21.17 -7.27
C GLY A 133 2.86 20.99 -7.38
N LYS A 134 3.51 21.66 -8.34
CA LYS A 134 4.97 21.64 -8.49
C LYS A 134 5.67 22.27 -7.29
N ASP A 135 5.18 23.41 -6.82
CA ASP A 135 5.72 24.09 -5.64
C ASP A 135 5.52 23.25 -4.37
N PHE A 136 4.36 22.60 -4.25
CA PHE A 136 4.04 21.66 -3.17
C PHE A 136 4.98 20.44 -3.17
N VAL A 137 5.17 19.79 -4.32
CA VAL A 137 6.11 18.66 -4.47
C VAL A 137 7.55 19.07 -4.16
N LYS A 138 7.97 20.27 -4.54
CA LYS A 138 9.30 20.79 -4.17
C LYS A 138 9.46 20.89 -2.65
N ARG A 139 8.44 21.34 -1.93
CA ARG A 139 8.44 21.38 -0.46
C ARG A 139 8.43 19.98 0.15
N LEU A 140 7.63 19.06 -0.38
CA LEU A 140 7.62 17.64 0.04
C LEU A 140 8.99 17.01 -0.10
N ARG A 141 9.64 17.14 -1.26
CA ARG A 141 10.99 16.61 -1.48
C ARG A 141 12.00 17.21 -0.52
N SER A 142 11.93 18.52 -0.27
CA SER A 142 12.81 19.16 0.71
C SER A 142 12.55 18.64 2.14
N LEU A 143 11.29 18.38 2.49
CA LEU A 143 10.90 17.81 3.78
C LEU A 143 11.48 16.40 3.92
N PHE A 144 11.18 15.49 2.99
CA PHE A 144 11.66 14.11 3.06
C PHE A 144 13.19 14.03 3.04
N ASN A 145 13.87 14.85 2.23
CA ASN A 145 15.33 14.90 2.22
C ASN A 145 15.93 15.33 3.58
N ASP A 146 15.27 16.24 4.30
CA ASP A 146 15.70 16.64 5.66
C ASP A 146 15.59 15.47 6.64
N TYR A 147 14.46 14.75 6.63
CA TYR A 147 14.26 13.56 7.46
C TYR A 147 15.25 12.45 7.08
N GLU A 148 15.46 12.20 5.80
CA GLU A 148 16.44 11.23 5.30
C GLU A 148 17.87 11.59 5.72
N SER A 149 18.23 12.88 5.72
CA SER A 149 19.53 13.34 6.21
C SER A 149 19.67 13.17 7.71
N ARG A 150 18.60 13.36 8.49
CA ARG A 150 18.59 13.18 9.95
C ARG A 150 18.65 11.70 10.35
N VAL A 151 17.96 10.84 9.61
CA VAL A 151 18.06 9.37 9.76
C VAL A 151 19.47 8.91 9.37
N GLY A 152 20.00 9.44 8.26
CA GLY A 152 21.33 9.11 7.76
C GLY A 152 21.48 7.60 7.51
N LYS A 153 22.53 7.00 8.08
CA LYS A 153 22.79 5.55 8.07
C LYS A 153 22.38 4.87 9.39
N GLN A 154 21.64 5.56 10.25
CA GLN A 154 21.28 5.04 11.56
C GLN A 154 20.18 4.00 11.43
N LEU A 155 20.39 2.82 12.01
CA LEU A 155 19.44 1.71 12.02
C LEU A 155 18.90 1.40 13.42
N ASP A 156 19.21 2.25 14.40
CA ASP A 156 18.69 2.12 15.76
C ASP A 156 17.19 2.52 15.79
N PRO A 157 16.26 1.58 16.09
CA PRO A 157 14.83 1.83 15.98
C PRO A 157 14.34 2.96 16.88
N GLN A 158 14.90 3.12 18.08
CA GLN A 158 14.50 4.18 19.02
C GLN A 158 14.85 5.56 18.51
N ARG A 159 16.07 5.74 17.99
CA ARG A 159 16.46 7.01 17.41
C ARG A 159 15.73 7.31 16.11
N VAL A 160 15.52 6.30 15.26
CA VAL A 160 14.73 6.46 14.03
C VAL A 160 13.30 6.87 14.38
N ALA A 161 12.67 6.22 15.37
CA ALA A 161 11.33 6.58 15.86
C ALA A 161 11.26 8.05 16.27
N GLY A 162 12.20 8.52 17.11
CA GLY A 162 12.25 9.92 17.54
C GLY A 162 12.47 10.92 16.40
N ILE A 163 13.02 10.50 15.26
CA ILE A 163 13.13 11.34 14.07
C ILE A 163 11.83 11.32 13.27
N VAL A 164 11.24 10.16 13.02
CA VAL A 164 10.15 10.00 12.03
C VAL A 164 8.74 10.09 12.62
N GLN A 165 8.59 10.05 13.95
CA GLN A 165 7.30 10.18 14.63
C GLN A 165 6.42 11.34 14.10
N PRO A 166 6.96 12.54 13.80
CA PRO A 166 6.15 13.64 13.26
C PRO A 166 5.62 13.41 11.83
N LEU A 167 6.18 12.47 11.08
CA LEU A 167 5.67 12.11 9.75
C LEU A 167 4.42 11.23 9.83
N SER A 168 4.12 10.63 11.00
CA SER A 168 3.14 9.55 11.11
C SER A 168 3.41 8.50 10.02
N THR A 169 2.40 7.86 9.43
CA THR A 169 2.56 6.84 8.38
C THR A 169 3.27 7.33 7.10
N HIS A 170 3.51 8.63 6.93
CA HIS A 170 4.30 9.14 5.80
C HIS A 170 5.78 8.77 5.86
N PHE A 171 6.27 8.22 6.99
CA PHE A 171 7.62 7.66 7.05
C PHE A 171 7.83 6.53 6.01
N LEU A 172 6.75 5.89 5.55
CA LEU A 172 6.75 4.90 4.46
C LEU A 172 7.36 5.44 3.14
N LEU A 173 7.45 6.76 2.98
CA LEU A 173 8.00 7.41 1.79
C LEU A 173 9.50 7.67 1.86
N LEU A 174 10.14 7.45 3.02
CA LEU A 174 11.58 7.65 3.20
C LEU A 174 12.34 6.46 2.61
N ALA A 175 13.28 6.73 1.70
CA ALA A 175 14.04 5.69 0.99
C ALA A 175 15.10 5.01 1.88
N ASN A 176 15.56 5.70 2.94
CA ASN A 176 16.70 5.25 3.75
C ASN A 176 16.33 4.37 4.95
N ILE A 177 15.04 4.03 5.12
CA ILE A 177 14.58 3.17 6.22
C ILE A 177 14.38 1.77 5.65
N PRO A 178 15.32 0.83 5.88
CA PRO A 178 15.15 -0.52 5.39
C PRO A 178 13.97 -1.18 6.08
N MET A 179 13.24 -2.01 5.35
CA MET A 179 12.08 -2.72 5.87
C MET A 179 12.44 -3.53 7.12
N THR A 180 13.64 -4.13 7.18
CA THR A 180 14.11 -4.93 8.32
C THR A 180 14.02 -4.27 9.70
N ILE A 181 13.97 -2.93 9.80
CA ILE A 181 13.83 -2.23 11.09
C ILE A 181 12.37 -1.90 11.46
N TYR A 182 11.43 -2.02 10.53
CA TYR A 182 10.00 -1.77 10.78
C TYR A 182 9.43 -2.58 11.95
N PRO A 183 9.82 -3.86 12.16
CA PRO A 183 9.28 -4.69 13.25
C PRO A 183 9.53 -4.09 14.63
N ALA A 184 10.71 -3.49 14.80
CA ALA A 184 11.09 -2.81 16.02
C ALA A 184 10.71 -1.32 16.03
N LEU A 185 10.54 -0.70 14.86
CA LEU A 185 10.21 0.73 14.72
C LEU A 185 8.72 1.00 14.93
N VAL A 186 7.84 0.23 14.30
CA VAL A 186 6.38 0.48 14.29
C VAL A 186 5.79 0.49 15.70
N PRO A 187 6.11 -0.44 16.62
CA PRO A 187 5.62 -0.38 18.01
C PRO A 187 6.06 0.89 18.78
N LEU A 188 7.14 1.54 18.35
CA LEU A 188 7.63 2.79 18.94
C LEU A 188 6.93 4.02 18.37
N LEU A 189 6.22 3.87 17.26
CA LEU A 189 5.45 4.92 16.62
C LEU A 189 4.01 4.79 17.11
N ASP A 190 3.55 5.76 17.89
CA ASP A 190 2.14 5.84 18.34
C ASP A 190 1.22 6.19 17.15
N LEU A 191 0.94 5.19 16.30
CA LEU A 191 0.27 5.36 15.00
C LEU A 191 -1.24 5.12 15.05
N SER A 192 -1.77 4.59 16.15
CA SER A 192 -3.17 4.19 16.31
C SER A 192 -4.17 5.35 16.35
N LEU A 193 -3.70 6.59 16.60
CA LEU A 193 -4.56 7.77 16.65
C LEU A 193 -4.42 8.64 15.39
N PRO A 194 -5.54 9.19 14.85
CA PRO A 194 -5.51 10.22 13.83
C PRO A 194 -4.62 11.39 14.23
N ILE A 195 -3.89 11.98 13.28
CA ILE A 195 -2.97 13.11 13.52
C ILE A 195 -3.66 14.25 14.28
N GLU A 196 -4.95 14.47 14.05
CA GLU A 196 -5.76 15.51 14.69
C GLU A 196 -6.06 15.27 16.18
N GLN A 197 -5.93 14.04 16.68
CA GLN A 197 -6.23 13.68 18.07
C GLN A 197 -4.99 13.53 18.97
N ARG A 198 -3.77 13.61 18.42
CA ARG A 198 -2.52 13.40 19.18
C ARG A 198 -2.09 14.56 20.08
N GLN A 199 -2.95 15.58 20.29
CA GLN A 199 -2.65 16.70 21.21
C GLN A 199 -3.22 16.57 22.62
N LEU A 200 -3.93 15.50 22.95
CA LEU A 200 -4.40 15.24 24.31
C LEU A 200 -4.06 13.80 24.70
N ASP A 201 -3.47 13.66 25.87
CA ASP A 201 -3.20 12.40 26.59
C ASP A 201 -1.95 11.62 26.19
N SER A 202 -0.81 12.14 26.64
CA SER A 202 0.42 11.35 26.84
C SER A 202 0.30 10.42 28.05
N THR A 203 -0.65 9.46 28.06
CA THR A 203 -0.63 8.31 28.99
C THR A 203 -1.65 7.25 28.58
N SER A 204 -1.27 6.31 27.72
CA SER A 204 -1.79 4.94 27.75
C SER A 204 -0.96 4.06 26.84
N GLY A 205 -0.18 3.13 27.43
CA GLY A 205 0.41 2.03 26.70
C GLY A 205 -0.69 1.10 26.20
N SER A 206 -0.88 1.05 24.89
CA SER A 206 -1.74 0.09 24.22
C SER A 206 -0.85 -0.99 23.61
N ASP A 207 -0.91 -2.21 24.17
CA ASP A 207 -0.26 -3.42 23.67
C ASP A 207 -0.97 -3.96 22.42
N GLY A 208 -1.11 -3.11 21.41
CA GLY A 208 -1.92 -3.34 20.21
C GLY A 208 -1.17 -3.14 18.89
N SER A 209 0.15 -3.30 18.85
CA SER A 209 0.87 -3.32 17.58
C SER A 209 0.62 -4.64 16.86
N GLY A 210 -0.33 -4.66 15.92
CA GLY A 210 -0.48 -5.73 14.91
C GLY A 210 0.76 -5.95 14.02
N PHE A 211 1.88 -5.31 14.35
CA PHE A 211 3.19 -5.41 13.72
C PHE A 211 4.17 -6.29 14.52
N ASP A 212 3.85 -6.69 15.76
CA ASP A 212 4.71 -7.53 16.63
C ASP A 212 5.02 -8.93 16.05
N THR A 213 4.43 -9.26 14.90
CA THR A 213 4.50 -10.60 14.29
C THR A 213 5.08 -10.61 12.87
N PHE A 214 5.67 -9.51 12.38
CA PHE A 214 6.16 -9.46 11.01
C PHE A 214 7.64 -9.11 10.93
N SER A 215 8.42 -9.96 10.26
CA SER A 215 9.57 -9.48 9.50
C SER A 215 8.99 -8.99 8.17
N SER A 216 8.97 -7.69 7.97
CA SER A 216 8.41 -7.05 6.77
C SER A 216 9.11 -7.45 5.45
N SER A 217 10.19 -8.24 5.53
CA SER A 217 10.77 -8.96 4.39
C SER A 217 9.77 -9.91 3.73
N ASP A 218 8.86 -10.49 4.50
CA ASP A 218 7.98 -11.58 4.04
C ASP A 218 6.79 -11.02 3.26
N ILE A 219 6.30 -9.83 3.65
CA ILE A 219 5.30 -9.08 2.89
C ILE A 219 5.91 -8.52 1.60
N GLU A 220 7.19 -8.12 1.61
CA GLU A 220 7.85 -7.73 0.37
C GLU A 220 8.03 -8.90 -0.57
N THR A 221 8.57 -10.05 -0.14
CA THR A 221 8.68 -11.23 -1.01
C THR A 221 7.32 -11.74 -1.49
N MET A 222 6.27 -11.66 -0.66
CA MET A 222 4.90 -12.00 -1.04
C MET A 222 4.30 -11.01 -2.04
N LEU A 223 4.60 -9.71 -1.92
CA LEU A 223 4.05 -8.67 -2.80
C LEU A 223 4.98 -8.35 -3.99
N ASP A 224 6.25 -8.75 -4.01
CA ASP A 224 7.27 -8.59 -5.08
C ASP A 224 7.16 -9.61 -6.20
N CYS A 225 6.09 -10.41 -6.24
CA CYS A 225 5.71 -11.19 -7.41
C CYS A 225 5.19 -10.27 -8.54
N ASP A 226 6.04 -9.34 -8.98
CA ASP A 226 5.77 -8.19 -9.86
C ASP A 226 5.38 -8.56 -11.31
N SER A 227 5.45 -9.84 -11.69
CA SER A 227 5.01 -10.29 -13.03
C SER A 227 4.20 -11.59 -13.02
N SER A 228 4.07 -12.25 -11.86
CA SER A 228 3.43 -13.55 -11.74
C SER A 228 2.16 -13.51 -10.88
N PHE A 229 1.76 -12.37 -10.33
CA PHE A 229 0.52 -12.32 -9.54
C PHE A 229 -0.75 -12.70 -10.35
N ALA A 230 -0.73 -12.46 -11.66
CA ALA A 230 -1.77 -12.89 -12.59
C ALA A 230 -1.70 -14.39 -12.98
N ASP A 231 -0.49 -14.98 -13.05
CA ASP A 231 -0.26 -16.36 -13.54
C ASP A 231 0.03 -17.40 -12.41
N ALA A 232 0.66 -17.00 -11.31
CA ALA A 232 1.06 -17.86 -10.19
C ALA A 232 -0.07 -18.07 -9.16
N CYS A 233 -1.10 -17.24 -9.17
CA CYS A 233 -2.30 -17.46 -8.35
C CYS A 233 -3.39 -18.25 -9.09
N THR A 234 -3.10 -18.78 -10.28
CA THR A 234 -3.98 -19.68 -11.06
C THR A 234 -3.60 -21.15 -10.98
N ASP A 235 -2.39 -21.51 -10.56
CA ASP A 235 -2.02 -22.92 -10.29
C ASP A 235 -2.32 -23.32 -8.84
N GLY A 236 -3.58 -23.14 -8.46
CA GLY A 236 -4.20 -23.86 -7.35
C GLY A 236 -4.85 -25.14 -7.89
N GLY A 237 -4.09 -25.98 -8.58
CA GLY A 237 -4.55 -27.24 -9.14
C GLY A 237 -3.39 -28.23 -9.15
N GLY A 238 -3.51 -29.29 -8.35
CA GLY A 238 -2.43 -30.26 -8.16
C GLY A 238 -1.94 -30.88 -9.47
N ALA A 239 -0.63 -31.10 -9.52
CA ALA A 239 -0.04 -32.08 -10.42
C ALA A 239 1.25 -32.60 -9.79
N ASP A 240 1.23 -33.90 -9.51
CA ASP A 240 2.40 -34.70 -9.20
C ASP A 240 3.47 -34.46 -10.28
N SER A 241 4.65 -34.02 -9.85
CA SER A 241 5.80 -33.85 -10.73
C SER A 241 6.47 -35.20 -10.97
N ASP A 242 5.93 -35.96 -11.93
CA ASP A 242 6.69 -36.92 -12.71
C ASP A 242 6.92 -36.35 -14.13
N SER A 243 8.10 -36.63 -14.67
CA SER A 243 8.58 -36.37 -16.05
C SER A 243 9.34 -35.04 -16.22
N GLY A 244 10.60 -35.00 -16.66
CA GLY A 244 11.29 -35.92 -17.55
C GLY A 244 11.20 -35.42 -19.00
N ASP A 245 12.26 -34.75 -19.43
CA ASP A 245 12.88 -34.78 -20.76
C ASP A 245 12.04 -34.68 -22.07
N SER A 246 12.44 -33.66 -22.85
CA SER A 246 12.79 -33.73 -24.28
C SER A 246 11.74 -33.50 -25.39
N SER A 247 12.23 -32.70 -26.36
CA SER A 247 12.08 -32.77 -27.83
C SER A 247 10.85 -32.16 -28.54
N ASP A 248 11.17 -31.16 -29.37
CA ASP A 248 10.82 -30.94 -30.78
C ASP A 248 9.62 -31.68 -31.39
N SER A 249 8.75 -30.92 -32.07
CA SER A 249 8.37 -31.07 -33.50
C SER A 249 7.00 -30.46 -33.77
N GLY A 250 6.92 -29.57 -34.77
CA GLY A 250 5.63 -29.12 -35.29
C GLY A 250 4.88 -30.24 -36.02
N CYS A 251 3.55 -30.11 -36.06
CA CYS A 251 2.75 -30.66 -37.15
C CYS A 251 1.42 -29.93 -37.26
N SER A 252 1.21 -29.40 -38.46
CA SER A 252 -0.03 -28.91 -39.02
C SER A 252 -1.03 -30.05 -39.21
N GLY A 253 -2.32 -29.76 -39.07
CA GLY A 253 -3.35 -30.38 -39.93
C GLY A 253 -4.42 -31.26 -39.27
N CYS A 254 -5.66 -30.84 -39.54
CA CYS A 254 -6.86 -31.63 -39.81
C CYS A 254 -7.62 -32.32 -38.67
N GLY A 255 -8.93 -32.02 -38.65
CA GLY A 255 -9.95 -33.07 -38.66
C GLY A 255 -10.80 -33.16 -37.39
N GLY A 256 -12.04 -32.68 -37.48
CA GLY A 256 -13.05 -32.93 -36.48
C GLY A 256 -13.60 -34.37 -36.51
N CYS A 257 -14.28 -34.71 -35.41
CA CYS A 257 -15.33 -35.70 -35.14
C CYS A 257 -15.39 -35.75 -33.60
N GLY A 258 -16.47 -35.45 -32.89
CA GLY A 258 -17.78 -36.10 -32.99
C GLY A 258 -17.77 -37.38 -32.14
N GLY A 259 -18.47 -37.38 -31.00
CA GLY A 259 -18.65 -38.57 -30.17
C GLY A 259 -19.35 -38.26 -28.85
N ASP A 260 -20.68 -38.38 -28.89
CA ASP A 260 -21.72 -38.57 -27.86
C ASP A 260 -21.70 -37.74 -26.55
#